data_AF-A0A9D9C8F5-F1
#
_entry.id   AF-A0A9D9C8F5-F1
#
_cell.length_a   1.000
_cell.length_b   1.000
_cell.length_c   1.000
_cell.angle_alpha   90.00
_cell.angle_beta   90.00
_cell.angle_gamma   90.00
#
_symmetry.space_group_name_H-M   'P 1'
#
loop_
_entity.id
_entity.type
_entity.pdbx_description
1 polymer ?
#
loop_
_entity_poly.entity_id
_entity_poly.type
_entity_poly.pdbx_seq_one_letter_code
_entity_poly.pdbx_strand_id
1 'polypeptide(L)'
;PNYMGDELLALGRYDFEYRIPHVPAGAYEIRFGYSVSSERAITQFYYDDKVCGIPVDMTLGSTNPLIGWFPEEGLNDEQIKENDKAMRNRGYMKGPASCALSKDGESMRKSELALRKIIGTFNITKGDHWLRFKNVTENEKSAQGNWVQFNQDYLEIVPTSIISNPAKPEDQN
;
A
#
# COMPACT_ATOMS: atom_id res chain seq x y z
N PRO A 1 25.56 7.75 9.22
CA PRO A 1 24.53 7.66 8.14
C PRO A 1 23.57 6.52 8.44
N ASN A 2 22.33 6.85 8.82
CA ASN A 2 21.28 5.84 8.88
C ASN A 2 20.80 5.65 7.43
N TYR A 3 21.21 4.56 6.81
CA TYR A 3 20.73 4.22 5.47
C TYR A 3 19.31 3.70 5.66
N MET A 4 18.32 4.56 5.43
CA MET A 4 16.91 4.18 5.26
C MET A 4 16.80 3.38 3.94
N GLY A 5 17.46 2.22 3.93
CA GLY A 5 17.67 1.36 2.77
C GLY A 5 16.62 0.27 2.64
N ASP A 6 15.54 0.39 3.41
CA ASP A 6 14.38 -0.48 3.43
C ASP A 6 13.22 0.04 2.57
N GLU A 7 13.27 1.30 2.11
CA GLU A 7 12.19 1.92 1.32
C GLU A 7 12.64 2.47 -0.05
N LEU A 8 11.72 2.46 -1.02
CA LEU A 8 11.82 3.25 -2.25
C LEU A 8 11.24 4.65 -1.99
N LEU A 9 12.10 5.66 -2.03
CA LEU A 9 11.74 7.06 -1.78
C LEU A 9 12.03 7.92 -3.01
N ALA A 10 11.05 8.74 -3.44
CA ALA A 10 11.25 9.78 -4.44
C ALA A 10 10.73 11.13 -3.91
N LEU A 11 11.48 12.21 -4.17
CA LEU A 11 11.22 13.54 -3.60
C LEU A 11 10.83 14.56 -4.68
N GLY A 12 9.85 15.40 -4.40
CA GLY A 12 9.41 16.48 -5.29
C GLY A 12 8.63 15.96 -6.51
N ARG A 13 8.85 16.56 -7.69
CA ARG A 13 8.30 16.01 -8.94
C ARG A 13 8.98 14.70 -9.29
N TYR A 14 8.18 13.65 -9.35
CA TYR A 14 8.62 12.36 -9.85
C TYR A 14 7.64 11.78 -10.87
N ASP A 15 8.20 11.03 -11.79
CA ASP A 15 7.51 10.20 -12.77
C ASP A 15 8.49 9.07 -13.11
N PHE A 16 8.32 7.92 -12.47
CA PHE A 16 9.23 6.80 -12.60
C PHE A 16 8.47 5.50 -12.74
N GLU A 17 9.14 4.50 -13.29
CA GLU A 17 8.63 3.15 -13.41
C GLU A 17 9.69 2.13 -13.02
N TYR A 18 9.25 0.99 -12.54
CA TYR A 18 10.10 -0.17 -12.33
C TYR A 18 9.39 -1.44 -12.77
N ARG A 19 10.22 -2.41 -13.19
CA ARG A 19 9.76 -3.73 -13.55
C ARG A 19 9.44 -4.52 -12.29
N ILE A 20 8.25 -5.11 -12.22
CA ILE A 20 7.92 -6.01 -11.11
C ILE A 20 8.71 -7.33 -11.23
N PRO A 21 8.96 -8.04 -10.12
CA PRO A 21 9.54 -9.38 -10.17
C PRO A 21 8.72 -10.33 -11.06
N HIS A 22 9.40 -11.24 -11.75
CA HIS A 22 8.71 -12.27 -12.52
C HIS A 22 7.93 -13.22 -11.60
N VAL A 23 6.67 -13.45 -11.94
CA VAL A 23 5.80 -14.45 -11.32
C VAL A 23 5.22 -15.37 -12.39
N PRO A 24 4.75 -16.57 -12.04
CA PRO A 24 4.00 -17.41 -12.97
C PRO A 24 2.82 -16.65 -13.59
N ALA A 25 2.44 -17.00 -14.81
CA ALA A 25 1.28 -16.39 -15.44
C ALA A 25 0.00 -16.75 -14.66
N GLY A 26 -0.88 -15.77 -14.46
CA GLY A 26 -2.13 -15.96 -13.71
C GLY A 26 -2.77 -14.66 -13.23
N ALA A 27 -3.82 -14.79 -12.44
CA ALA A 27 -4.52 -13.66 -11.84
C ALA A 27 -3.91 -13.32 -10.47
N TYR A 28 -3.49 -12.06 -10.32
CA TYR A 28 -2.86 -11.54 -9.11
C TYR A 28 -3.50 -10.22 -8.69
N GLU A 29 -3.64 -10.03 -7.39
CA GLU A 29 -3.81 -8.69 -6.83
C GLU A 29 -2.43 -8.13 -6.49
N ILE A 30 -2.15 -6.93 -7.00
CA ILE A 30 -0.92 -6.22 -6.67
C ILE A 30 -1.26 -5.16 -5.62
N ARG A 31 -0.47 -5.15 -4.55
CA ARG A 31 -0.57 -4.19 -3.45
C ARG A 31 0.82 -3.63 -3.19
N PHE A 32 0.89 -2.43 -2.63
CA PHE A 32 2.14 -1.96 -2.05
C PHE A 32 1.91 -1.42 -0.65
N GLY A 33 2.94 -1.58 0.18
CA GLY A 33 3.01 -1.04 1.53
C GLY A 33 3.68 0.31 1.54
N TYR A 34 3.16 1.22 2.36
CA TYR A 34 3.80 2.50 2.62
C TYR A 34 3.56 2.95 4.06
N SER A 35 4.48 3.79 4.51
CA SER A 35 4.43 4.43 5.81
C SER A 35 3.63 5.75 5.72
N VAL A 36 2.69 5.96 6.63
CA VAL A 36 1.83 7.14 6.68
C VAL A 36 2.64 8.37 7.10
N SER A 37 2.51 9.46 6.35
CA SER A 37 3.12 10.75 6.68
C SER A 37 2.39 11.90 5.97
N SER A 38 2.30 13.06 6.60
CA SER A 38 1.76 14.26 5.95
C SER A 38 2.68 14.81 4.84
N GLU A 39 3.92 14.32 4.75
CA GLU A 39 4.88 14.70 3.70
C GLU A 39 4.72 13.88 2.42
N ARG A 40 3.79 12.94 2.36
CA ARG A 40 3.56 12.14 1.15
C ARG A 40 3.01 12.99 0.00
N ALA A 41 2.92 12.39 -1.17
CA ALA A 41 2.37 13.01 -2.36
C ALA A 41 1.05 12.36 -2.80
N ILE A 42 0.29 13.08 -3.61
CA ILE A 42 -0.84 12.54 -4.36
C ILE A 42 -0.26 11.92 -5.63
N THR A 43 -0.48 10.62 -5.83
CA THR A 43 0.21 9.85 -6.87
C THR A 43 -0.75 9.11 -7.77
N GLN A 44 -0.61 9.28 -9.08
CA GLN A 44 -1.28 8.43 -10.06
C GLN A 44 -0.45 7.17 -10.30
N PHE A 45 -1.12 6.02 -10.25
CA PHE A 45 -0.51 4.72 -10.53
C PHE A 45 -0.86 4.24 -11.92
N TYR A 46 0.05 3.45 -12.50
CA TYR A 46 -0.16 2.77 -13.76
C TYR A 46 0.41 1.34 -13.69
N TYR A 47 -0.22 0.43 -14.43
CA TYR A 47 0.25 -0.92 -14.69
C TYR A 47 0.31 -1.11 -16.21
N ASP A 48 1.50 -1.40 -16.75
CA ASP A 48 1.77 -1.47 -18.20
C ASP A 48 1.17 -0.27 -18.96
N ASP A 49 1.55 0.95 -18.53
CA ASP A 49 1.09 2.25 -19.05
C ASP A 49 -0.42 2.54 -18.91
N LYS A 50 -1.20 1.64 -18.33
CA LYS A 50 -2.64 1.85 -18.10
C LYS A 50 -2.88 2.42 -16.71
N VAL A 51 -3.66 3.49 -16.65
CA VAL A 51 -4.09 4.16 -15.41
C VAL A 51 -4.76 3.15 -14.47
N CYS A 52 -4.33 3.11 -13.21
CA CYS A 52 -4.93 2.31 -12.15
C CYS A 52 -5.72 3.21 -11.19
N GLY A 53 -7.05 3.21 -11.33
CA GLY A 53 -7.94 3.98 -10.46
C GLY A 53 -7.70 5.50 -10.51
N ILE A 54 -8.19 6.20 -9.50
CA ILE A 54 -7.93 7.62 -9.29
C ILE A 54 -6.59 7.84 -8.59
N PRO A 55 -5.98 9.05 -8.66
CA PRO A 55 -4.79 9.35 -7.88
C PRO A 55 -4.98 9.07 -6.39
N VAL A 56 -3.98 8.43 -5.79
CA VAL A 56 -3.97 8.08 -4.38
C VAL A 56 -3.38 9.22 -3.58
N ASP A 57 -4.19 9.81 -2.71
CA ASP A 57 -3.74 10.78 -1.72
C ASP A 57 -3.10 10.06 -0.53
N MET A 58 -1.77 9.93 -0.58
CA MET A 58 -1.00 9.29 0.48
C MET A 58 -0.72 10.23 1.66
N THR A 59 -1.15 11.49 1.61
CA THR A 59 -1.01 12.44 2.73
C THR A 59 -2.01 12.16 3.86
N LEU A 60 -3.08 11.41 3.54
CA LEU A 60 -4.14 11.11 4.48
C LEU A 60 -3.65 10.19 5.60
N GLY A 61 -3.96 10.58 6.84
CA GLY A 61 -3.80 9.70 8.00
C GLY A 61 -4.69 8.47 7.88
N SER A 62 -4.24 7.33 8.43
CA SER A 62 -4.91 6.04 8.31
C SER A 62 -6.34 6.01 8.88
N THR A 63 -6.63 6.80 9.91
CA THR A 63 -7.96 6.96 10.50
C THR A 63 -8.92 7.82 9.67
N ASN A 64 -8.46 8.43 8.57
CA ASN A 64 -9.31 9.19 7.67
C ASN A 64 -10.47 8.31 7.14
N PRO A 65 -11.72 8.80 7.05
CA PRO A 65 -12.86 8.00 6.57
C PRO A 65 -12.72 7.39 5.17
N LEU A 66 -11.84 7.95 4.33
CA LEU A 66 -11.51 7.40 3.01
C LEU A 66 -10.60 6.16 3.08
N ILE A 67 -9.92 5.95 4.22
CA ILE A 67 -9.09 4.77 4.52
C ILE A 67 -9.83 3.89 5.52
N GLY A 68 -10.12 4.41 6.71
CA GLY A 68 -10.96 3.80 7.73
C GLY A 68 -10.24 2.81 8.64
N TRP A 69 -8.93 2.97 8.85
CA TRP A 69 -8.19 2.19 9.84
C TRP A 69 -8.62 2.58 11.26
N PHE A 70 -8.79 1.59 12.14
CA PHE A 70 -8.90 1.82 13.58
C PHE A 70 -8.20 0.69 14.36
N PRO A 71 -7.75 0.94 15.61
CA PRO A 71 -7.06 -0.08 16.41
C PRO A 71 -8.00 -1.25 16.72
N GLU A 72 -7.43 -2.45 16.83
CA GLU A 72 -8.18 -3.68 17.13
C GLU A 72 -8.41 -3.88 18.64
N GLU A 73 -7.78 -3.07 19.48
CA GLU A 73 -7.89 -3.17 20.94
C GLU A 73 -9.35 -3.01 21.41
N GLY A 74 -9.84 -3.99 22.16
CA GLY A 74 -11.21 -4.00 22.67
C GLY A 74 -12.28 -4.42 21.65
N LEU A 75 -11.89 -4.82 20.44
CA LEU A 75 -12.81 -5.32 19.42
C LEU A 75 -12.93 -6.85 19.43
N ASN A 76 -14.09 -7.34 19.02
CA ASN A 76 -14.28 -8.76 18.73
C ASN A 76 -13.92 -9.09 17.26
N ASP A 77 -13.82 -10.38 16.94
CA ASP A 77 -13.45 -10.86 15.60
C ASP A 77 -14.38 -10.37 14.48
N GLU A 78 -15.67 -10.19 14.78
CA GLU A 78 -16.65 -9.71 13.79
C GLU A 78 -16.39 -8.24 13.45
N GLN A 79 -16.18 -7.40 14.46
CA GLN A 79 -15.83 -5.98 14.29
C GLN A 79 -14.50 -5.80 13.54
N ILE A 80 -13.50 -6.65 13.82
CA ILE A 80 -12.22 -6.64 13.10
C ILE A 80 -12.43 -6.99 11.61
N LYS A 81 -13.21 -8.06 11.33
CA LYS A 81 -13.52 -8.46 9.95
C LYS A 81 -14.33 -7.41 9.20
N GLU A 82 -15.27 -6.74 9.87
CA GLU A 82 -16.02 -5.63 9.29
C GLU A 82 -15.12 -4.44 8.95
N ASN A 83 -14.14 -4.13 9.82
CA ASN A 83 -13.15 -3.10 9.53
C ASN A 83 -12.32 -3.44 8.30
N ASP A 84 -11.74 -4.64 8.27
CA ASP A 84 -10.91 -5.10 7.16
C ASP A 84 -11.69 -5.08 5.86
N LYS A 85 -12.94 -5.54 5.87
CA LYS A 85 -13.83 -5.49 4.72
C LYS A 85 -14.11 -4.05 4.28
N ALA A 86 -14.38 -3.15 5.23
CA ALA A 86 -14.65 -1.75 4.92
C ALA A 86 -13.41 -1.05 4.34
N MET A 87 -12.23 -1.27 4.90
CA MET A 87 -10.96 -0.77 4.35
C MET A 87 -10.72 -1.32 2.94
N ARG A 88 -10.89 -2.63 2.74
CA ARG A 88 -10.70 -3.29 1.44
C ARG A 88 -11.62 -2.73 0.37
N ASN A 89 -12.88 -2.46 0.71
CA ASN A 89 -13.85 -1.83 -0.20
C ASN A 89 -13.41 -0.42 -0.65
N ARG A 90 -12.58 0.27 0.14
CA ARG A 90 -11.94 1.55 -0.20
C ARG A 90 -10.59 1.37 -0.89
N GLY A 91 -10.18 0.12 -1.12
CA GLY A 91 -8.90 -0.25 -1.73
C GLY A 91 -7.70 -0.12 -0.78
N TYR A 92 -7.92 -0.19 0.52
CA TYR A 92 -6.87 -0.16 1.55
C TYR A 92 -6.89 -1.42 2.40
N MET A 93 -5.77 -1.75 3.02
CA MET A 93 -5.68 -2.79 4.05
C MET A 93 -4.74 -2.30 5.17
N LYS A 94 -4.90 -2.83 6.38
CA LYS A 94 -3.91 -2.66 7.45
C LYS A 94 -2.55 -3.19 7.01
N GLY A 95 -1.45 -2.80 7.66
CA GLY A 95 -0.14 -3.44 7.45
C GLY A 95 -0.17 -4.97 7.62
N PRO A 96 0.81 -5.70 7.09
CA PRO A 96 0.85 -7.15 7.17
C PRO A 96 1.11 -7.62 8.60
N ALA A 97 0.48 -8.73 8.98
CA ALA A 97 0.67 -9.32 10.30
C ALA A 97 2.07 -9.93 10.47
N SER A 98 2.71 -10.32 9.36
CA SER A 98 4.00 -11.02 9.28
C SER A 98 5.23 -10.11 9.41
N CYS A 99 5.05 -8.78 9.39
CA CYS A 99 6.13 -7.80 9.53
C CYS A 99 5.97 -7.00 10.83
N ALA A 100 7.08 -6.45 11.33
CA ALA A 100 7.09 -5.57 12.50
C ALA A 100 7.66 -4.19 12.14
N LEU A 101 7.14 -3.13 12.76
CA LEU A 101 7.60 -1.76 12.53
C LEU A 101 9.00 -1.47 13.07
N SER A 102 9.39 -2.20 14.10
CA SER A 102 10.69 -2.04 14.73
C SER A 102 11.18 -3.40 15.21
N LYS A 103 12.48 -3.45 15.53
CA LYS A 103 13.14 -4.65 16.05
C LYS A 103 12.45 -5.23 17.29
N ASP A 104 11.75 -4.40 18.05
CA ASP A 104 11.18 -4.76 19.36
C ASP A 104 9.68 -5.13 19.30
N GLY A 105 9.11 -5.30 18.10
CA GLY A 105 8.11 -6.36 17.91
C GLY A 105 6.62 -6.00 18.02
N GLU A 106 6.19 -4.85 17.52
CA GLU A 106 4.76 -4.66 17.19
C GLU A 106 4.50 -4.98 15.71
N SER A 107 3.52 -5.84 15.47
CA SER A 107 3.06 -6.17 14.13
C SER A 107 2.62 -4.92 13.38
N MET A 108 3.06 -4.75 12.12
CA MET A 108 2.65 -3.62 11.27
C MET A 108 1.12 -3.52 11.14
N ARG A 109 0.39 -4.64 11.25
CA ARG A 109 -1.08 -4.66 11.25
C ARG A 109 -1.69 -3.78 12.35
N LYS A 110 -1.05 -3.74 13.52
CA LYS A 110 -1.53 -3.01 14.70
C LYS A 110 -1.15 -1.53 14.68
N SER A 111 -0.31 -1.11 13.74
CA SER A 111 0.10 0.28 13.67
C SER A 111 -0.72 1.08 12.67
N GLU A 112 -1.08 2.29 13.10
CA GLU A 112 -1.69 3.30 12.24
C GLU A 112 -0.72 3.87 11.20
N LEU A 113 0.58 3.65 11.37
CA LEU A 113 1.64 4.16 10.48
C LEU A 113 1.88 3.27 9.27
N ALA A 114 1.38 2.03 9.24
CA ALA A 114 1.62 1.09 8.15
C ALA A 114 0.32 0.79 7.40
N LEU A 115 0.27 1.15 6.11
CA LEU A 115 -0.87 0.88 5.25
C LEU A 115 -0.46 0.08 4.02
N ARG A 116 -1.41 -0.71 3.52
CA ARG A 116 -1.33 -1.31 2.20
C ARG A 116 -2.37 -0.67 1.29
N LYS A 117 -1.97 -0.31 0.09
CA LYS A 117 -2.88 0.15 -0.97
C LYS A 117 -2.99 -0.94 -2.04
N ILE A 118 -4.22 -1.32 -2.35
CA ILE A 118 -4.52 -2.23 -3.47
C ILE A 118 -4.40 -1.41 -4.75
N ILE A 119 -3.45 -1.77 -5.61
CA ILE A 119 -3.26 -1.13 -6.93
C ILE A 119 -4.34 -1.64 -7.89
N GLY A 120 -4.59 -2.95 -7.87
CA GLY A 120 -5.61 -3.59 -8.68
C GLY A 120 -5.42 -5.10 -8.78
N THR A 121 -6.36 -5.75 -9.47
CA THR A 121 -6.25 -7.14 -9.89
C THR A 121 -5.91 -7.21 -11.36
N PHE A 122 -4.84 -7.94 -11.70
CA PHE A 122 -4.29 -8.03 -13.04
C PHE A 122 -4.11 -9.49 -13.44
N ASN A 123 -4.26 -9.78 -14.74
CA ASN A 123 -3.84 -11.05 -15.31
C ASN A 123 -2.42 -10.90 -15.84
N ILE A 124 -1.44 -11.33 -15.04
CA ILE A 124 -0.01 -11.26 -15.36
C ILE A 124 0.30 -12.37 -16.38
N THR A 125 0.94 -12.00 -17.49
CA THR A 125 1.34 -12.94 -18.54
C THR A 125 2.84 -13.22 -18.43
N LYS A 126 3.35 -14.11 -19.29
CA LYS A 126 4.80 -14.31 -19.39
C LYS A 126 5.42 -13.07 -20.04
N GLY A 127 6.35 -12.42 -19.35
CA GLY A 127 7.07 -11.27 -19.86
C GLY A 127 7.41 -10.28 -18.75
N ASP A 128 7.82 -9.09 -19.18
CA ASP A 128 8.09 -7.97 -18.29
C ASP A 128 6.80 -7.16 -18.11
N HIS A 129 6.49 -6.82 -16.86
CA HIS A 129 5.38 -5.97 -16.48
C HIS A 129 5.90 -4.82 -15.61
N TRP A 130 5.27 -3.66 -15.72
CA TRP A 130 5.80 -2.42 -15.15
C TRP A 130 4.76 -1.73 -14.29
N LEU A 131 5.21 -1.24 -13.14
CA LEU A 131 4.48 -0.27 -12.34
C LEU A 131 5.10 1.10 -12.53
N ARG A 132 4.25 2.10 -12.76
CA ARG A 132 4.67 3.50 -12.89
C ARG A 132 3.91 4.36 -11.89
N PHE A 133 4.64 5.32 -11.31
CA PHE A 133 4.16 6.21 -10.28
C PHE A 133 4.48 7.64 -10.68
N LYS A 134 3.43 8.47 -10.76
CA LYS A 134 3.55 9.86 -11.15
C LYS A 134 2.97 10.78 -10.09
N ASN A 135 3.77 11.72 -9.62
CA ASN A 135 3.30 12.79 -8.74
C ASN A 135 2.30 13.68 -9.49
N VAL A 136 1.15 13.94 -8.88
CA VAL A 136 0.13 14.86 -9.39
C VAL A 136 -0.30 15.92 -8.35
N THR A 137 0.45 16.06 -7.26
CA THR A 137 0.27 17.13 -6.28
C THR A 137 0.53 18.49 -6.94
N GLU A 138 -0.30 19.49 -6.61
CA GLU A 138 -0.16 20.86 -7.12
C GLU A 138 1.11 21.55 -6.61
N ASN A 139 1.44 21.36 -5.33
CA ASN A 139 2.63 21.92 -4.69
C ASN A 139 3.66 20.81 -4.38
N GLU A 140 4.89 21.00 -4.83
CA GLU A 140 6.00 20.08 -4.56
C GLU A 140 6.53 20.16 -3.13
N LYS A 141 6.06 21.14 -2.36
CA LYS A 141 6.36 21.30 -0.95
C LYS A 141 5.16 20.90 -0.10
N SER A 142 5.41 20.08 0.91
CA SER A 142 4.47 19.80 1.99
C SER A 142 4.15 21.08 2.78
N ALA A 143 3.14 21.03 3.64
CA ALA A 143 2.83 22.12 4.58
C ALA A 143 4.02 22.47 5.50
N GLN A 144 4.95 21.53 5.68
CA GLN A 144 6.16 21.69 6.49
C GLN A 144 7.35 22.27 5.69
N GLY A 145 7.19 22.58 4.40
CA GLY A 145 8.26 23.13 3.54
C GLY A 145 9.25 22.10 2.98
N ASN A 146 9.09 20.83 3.35
CA ASN A 146 9.86 19.71 2.81
C ASN A 146 9.33 19.27 1.45
N TRP A 147 10.17 18.64 0.63
CA TRP A 147 9.71 18.04 -0.63
C TRP A 147 8.66 16.97 -0.35
N VAL A 148 7.57 16.96 -1.11
CA VAL A 148 6.58 15.87 -1.05
C VAL A 148 7.22 14.56 -1.49
N GLN A 149 6.74 13.45 -0.94
CA GLN A 149 7.43 12.17 -0.97
C GLN A 149 6.56 11.07 -1.56
N PHE A 150 7.09 10.34 -2.53
CA PHE A 150 6.68 8.96 -2.77
C PHE A 150 7.36 8.07 -1.74
N ASN A 151 6.63 7.10 -1.20
CA ASN A 151 7.19 6.09 -0.31
C ASN A 151 6.58 4.73 -0.63
N GLN A 152 7.42 3.72 -0.73
CA GLN A 152 7.02 2.32 -0.82
C GLN A 152 8.00 1.47 -0.02
N ASP A 153 7.50 0.80 1.01
CA ASP A 153 8.28 -0.10 1.86
C ASP A 153 8.39 -1.51 1.23
N TYR A 154 7.31 -1.99 0.63
CA TYR A 154 7.27 -3.32 0.03
C TYR A 154 6.21 -3.43 -1.08
N LEU A 155 6.34 -4.47 -1.91
CA LEU A 155 5.38 -4.85 -2.94
C LEU A 155 4.83 -6.25 -2.61
N GLU A 156 3.51 -6.43 -2.66
CA GLU A 156 2.86 -7.73 -2.57
C GLU A 156 2.25 -8.08 -3.93
N ILE A 157 2.59 -9.27 -4.44
CA ILE A 157 2.01 -9.83 -5.67
C ILE A 157 1.30 -11.13 -5.26
N VAL A 158 -0.01 -11.02 -5.02
CA VAL A 158 -0.78 -12.07 -4.32
C VAL A 158 -1.66 -12.81 -5.32
N PRO A 159 -1.52 -14.14 -5.49
CA PRO A 159 -2.43 -14.92 -6.32
C PRO A 159 -3.88 -14.78 -5.80
N THR A 160 -4.83 -14.53 -6.70
CA THR A 160 -6.24 -14.34 -6.30
C THR A 160 -6.87 -15.57 -5.65
N SER A 161 -6.31 -16.76 -5.89
CA SER A 161 -6.69 -18.02 -5.24
C SER A 161 -6.38 -18.05 -3.74
N ILE A 162 -5.41 -17.27 -3.25
CA ILE A 162 -5.14 -17.12 -1.82
C ILE A 162 -6.15 -16.17 -1.18
N ILE A 163 -6.46 -15.06 -1.85
CA ILE A 163 -7.39 -14.03 -1.39
C ILE A 163 -8.82 -14.59 -1.23
N SER A 164 -9.24 -15.37 -2.22
CA SER A 164 -10.58 -15.97 -2.28
C SER A 164 -10.73 -17.25 -1.47
N ASN A 165 -9.72 -17.65 -0.68
CA ASN A 165 -9.76 -18.88 0.09
C ASN A 165 -10.62 -18.73 1.35
N PRO A 166 -11.82 -19.36 1.41
CA PRO A 166 -12.70 -19.23 2.58
C PRO A 166 -12.21 -20.03 3.79
N ALA A 167 -11.33 -21.02 3.59
CA ALA A 167 -10.83 -21.90 4.65
C ALA A 167 -9.62 -21.32 5.39
N LYS A 168 -8.85 -20.45 4.73
CA LYS A 168 -7.69 -19.75 5.30
C LYS A 168 -7.70 -18.31 4.78
N PRO A 169 -8.42 -17.40 5.45
CA PRO A 169 -8.40 -16.00 5.10
C PRO A 169 -6.97 -15.46 5.22
N GLU A 170 -6.55 -14.62 4.28
CA GLU A 170 -5.27 -13.94 4.37
C GLU A 170 -5.21 -13.04 5.62
N ASP A 171 -4.01 -12.91 6.21
CA ASP A 171 -3.70 -11.98 7.30
C ASP A 171 -4.57 -12.06 8.57
N GLN A 172 -5.19 -13.21 8.83
CA GLN A 172 -5.79 -13.54 10.13
C GLN A 172 -4.78 -14.28 11.01
N ASN A 173 -4.18 -13.56 11.96
CA ASN A 173 -3.42 -14.11 13.09
C ASN A 173 -3.84 -13.39 14.37
#